data_AF-A0A6M6JDS4-F1
#
_entry.id   AF-A0A6M6JDS4-F1
#
_cell.length_a   1.000
_cell.length_b   1.000
_cell.length_c   1.000
_cell.angle_alpha   90.00
_cell.angle_beta   90.00
_cell.angle_gamma   90.00
#
_symmetry.space_group_name_H-M   'P 1'
#
loop_
_entity.id
_entity.type
_entity.pdbx_description
1 polymer ?
#
loop_
_entity_poly.entity_id
_entity_poly.type
_entity_poly.pdbx_seq_one_letter_code
_entity_poly.pdbx_strand_id
1 'polypeptide(L)'
;MTTLRRALVLGALAVLAALLTGLAVLDPFHLRHASWFVAGGVLLTILLVTVALTVAVKLWFARVLVLVVGGIAAVGWGITAWLAIDLDEPGAVVSEVASGDQRLVVLEGAAFTIDPVHRVVLRAGDGPFEQESPVWEGVPEGGAPGGVAFRGRDEVEVRVGSCVFVSRVEAGTLLVDPVHQGATC
;
A
#
# COMPACT_ATOMS: atom_id res chain seq x y z
N MET A 1 -14.28 34.84 -15.89
CA MET A 1 -13.68 34.32 -14.64
C MET A 1 -12.20 34.66 -14.64
N THR A 2 -11.72 35.45 -13.67
CA THR A 2 -10.33 35.93 -13.63
C THR A 2 -9.36 34.76 -13.46
N THR A 3 -8.21 34.82 -14.14
CA THR A 3 -7.14 33.81 -14.07
C THR A 3 -6.72 33.49 -12.63
N LEU A 4 -6.77 34.48 -11.74
CA LEU A 4 -6.54 34.33 -10.30
C LEU A 4 -7.50 33.35 -9.64
N ARG A 5 -8.81 33.44 -9.92
CA ARG A 5 -9.81 32.53 -9.33
C ARG A 5 -9.57 31.08 -9.76
N ARG A 6 -9.18 30.87 -11.02
CA ARG A 6 -8.83 29.51 -11.52
C ARG A 6 -7.59 28.96 -10.83
N ALA A 7 -6.54 29.77 -10.70
CA ALA A 7 -5.32 29.37 -10.00
C ALA A 7 -5.58 29.02 -8.52
N LEU A 8 -6.42 29.80 -7.84
CA LEU A 8 -6.81 29.54 -6.45
C LEU A 8 -7.60 28.24 -6.31
N VAL A 9 -8.56 27.96 -7.20
CA VAL A 9 -9.33 26.72 -7.18
C VAL A 9 -8.42 25.51 -7.41
N LEU A 10 -7.51 25.58 -8.38
CA LEU A 10 -6.54 24.50 -8.63
C LEU A 10 -5.59 24.31 -7.45
N GLY A 11 -5.14 25.41 -6.82
CA GLY A 11 -4.33 25.35 -5.60
C GLY A 11 -5.07 24.69 -4.45
N ALA A 12 -6.34 25.03 -4.23
CA ALA A 12 -7.17 24.39 -3.20
C ALA A 12 -7.37 22.88 -3.48
N LEU A 13 -7.58 22.50 -4.73
CA LEU A 13 -7.65 21.09 -5.13
C LEU A 13 -6.33 20.36 -4.92
N ALA A 14 -5.19 21.00 -5.19
CA ALA A 14 -3.88 20.42 -4.93
C ALA A 14 -3.65 20.18 -3.42
N VAL A 15 -4.07 21.12 -2.57
CA VAL A 15 -4.03 20.94 -1.11
C VAL A 15 -4.92 19.78 -0.67
N LEU A 16 -6.14 19.69 -1.20
CA LEU A 16 -7.05 18.58 -0.89
C LEU A 16 -6.45 17.23 -1.32
N ALA A 17 -5.89 17.15 -2.52
CA ALA A 17 -5.21 15.95 -3.02
C ALA A 17 -4.03 15.55 -2.13
N ALA A 18 -3.22 16.52 -1.69
CA ALA A 18 -2.12 16.28 -0.77
C ALA A 18 -2.60 15.75 0.59
N LEU A 19 -3.70 16.29 1.14
CA LEU A 19 -4.28 15.81 2.40
C LEU A 19 -4.80 14.38 2.28
N LEU A 20 -5.52 14.04 1.21
CA LEU A 20 -5.98 12.68 0.95
C LEU A 20 -4.82 11.70 0.75
N THR A 21 -3.76 12.16 0.07
CA THR A 21 -2.53 11.38 -0.10
C THR A 21 -1.86 11.11 1.25
N GLY A 22 -1.79 12.12 2.13
CA GLY A 22 -1.26 11.95 3.49
C GLY A 22 -2.08 10.95 4.31
N LEU A 23 -3.40 10.95 4.17
CA LEU A 23 -4.25 9.95 4.82
C LEU A 23 -3.99 8.53 4.29
N ALA A 24 -3.78 8.39 2.98
CA ALA A 24 -3.42 7.11 2.37
C ALA A 24 -2.04 6.61 2.83
N VAL A 25 -1.09 7.51 3.14
CA VAL A 25 0.22 7.15 3.72
C VAL A 25 0.10 6.62 5.14
N LEU A 26 -0.83 7.15 5.95
CA LEU A 26 -1.08 6.64 7.29
C LEU A 26 -1.73 5.26 7.30
N ASP A 27 -2.33 4.87 6.17
CA ASP A 27 -3.02 3.60 5.92
C ASP A 27 -3.81 3.03 7.12
N PRO A 28 -4.77 3.79 7.69
CA PRO A 28 -5.50 3.36 8.89
C PRO A 28 -6.38 2.12 8.69
N PHE A 29 -6.54 1.66 7.44
CA PHE A 29 -7.37 0.52 7.05
C PHE A 29 -6.55 -0.63 6.44
N HIS A 30 -5.22 -0.57 6.49
CA HIS A 30 -4.33 -1.60 5.93
C HIS A 30 -4.71 -1.98 4.49
N LEU A 31 -4.92 -0.99 3.61
CA LEU A 31 -5.35 -1.24 2.24
C LEU A 31 -4.20 -1.89 1.47
N ARG A 32 -4.46 -3.07 0.90
CA ARG A 32 -3.49 -3.81 0.08
C ARG A 32 -2.90 -2.96 -1.05
N HIS A 33 -3.70 -2.05 -1.59
CA HIS A 33 -3.33 -1.19 -2.71
C HIS A 33 -3.07 0.27 -2.28
N ALA A 34 -2.78 0.52 -0.99
CA ALA A 34 -2.46 1.86 -0.47
C ALA A 34 -1.35 2.55 -1.29
N SER A 35 -0.32 1.80 -1.68
CA SER A 35 0.80 2.29 -2.50
C SER A 35 0.34 2.89 -3.84
N TRP A 36 -0.65 2.30 -4.50
CA TRP A 36 -1.24 2.84 -5.74
C TRP A 36 -2.01 4.13 -5.50
N PHE A 37 -2.77 4.22 -4.40
CA PHE A 37 -3.49 5.44 -4.03
C PHE A 37 -2.53 6.58 -3.71
N VAL A 38 -1.45 6.28 -2.98
CA VAL A 38 -0.38 7.25 -2.68
C VAL A 38 0.31 7.69 -3.97
N ALA A 39 0.72 6.75 -4.82
CA ALA A 39 1.36 7.03 -6.10
C ALA A 39 0.49 7.94 -7.00
N GLY A 40 -0.79 7.60 -7.14
CA GLY A 40 -1.75 8.38 -7.91
C GLY A 40 -2.03 9.76 -7.30
N GLY A 41 -2.14 9.85 -5.97
CA GLY A 41 -2.37 11.09 -5.24
C GLY A 41 -1.22 12.10 -5.36
N VAL A 42 0.03 11.62 -5.23
CA VAL A 42 1.23 12.45 -5.46
C VAL A 42 1.29 12.93 -6.92
N LEU A 43 1.05 12.04 -7.89
CA LEU A 43 1.04 12.41 -9.31
C LEU A 43 -0.02 13.48 -9.60
N LEU A 44 -1.24 13.29 -9.09
CA LEU A 44 -2.33 14.25 -9.24
C LEU A 44 -1.95 15.62 -8.63
N THR A 45 -1.32 15.62 -7.46
CA THR A 45 -0.85 16.83 -6.80
C THR A 45 0.17 17.58 -7.66
N ILE A 46 1.17 16.87 -8.22
CA ILE A 46 2.16 17.46 -9.14
C ILE A 46 1.48 18.10 -10.35
N LEU A 47 0.52 17.41 -10.96
CA LEU A 47 -0.20 17.92 -12.12
C LEU A 47 -1.03 19.16 -11.79
N LEU A 48 -1.78 19.14 -10.68
CA LEU A 48 -2.61 20.28 -10.25
C LEU A 48 -1.76 21.51 -9.93
N VAL A 49 -0.64 21.33 -9.22
CA VAL A 49 0.31 22.42 -8.93
C VAL A 49 0.91 22.97 -10.22
N THR A 50 1.32 22.10 -11.14
CA THR A 50 1.88 22.50 -12.44
C THR A 50 0.88 23.35 -13.21
N VAL A 51 -0.36 22.89 -13.36
CA VAL A 51 -1.42 23.64 -14.06
C VAL A 51 -1.74 24.96 -13.36
N ALA A 52 -1.82 24.97 -12.02
CA ALA A 52 -2.06 26.18 -11.24
C ALA A 52 -0.98 27.24 -11.50
N LEU A 53 0.29 26.84 -11.47
CA LEU A 53 1.43 27.71 -11.76
C LEU A 53 1.43 28.19 -13.22
N THR A 54 1.17 27.32 -14.19
CA THR A 54 1.08 27.70 -15.60
C THR A 54 0.00 28.77 -15.85
N VAL A 55 -1.15 28.66 -15.16
CA VAL A 55 -2.25 29.63 -15.26
C VAL A 55 -1.91 30.96 -14.56
N ALA A 56 -1.19 30.92 -13.44
CA ALA A 56 -0.82 32.10 -12.67
C ALA A 56 0.25 32.96 -13.36
N VAL A 57 1.19 32.34 -14.06
CA VAL A 57 2.30 33.02 -14.74
C VAL A 57 1.82 33.74 -16.00
N LYS A 58 2.22 35.01 -16.17
CA LYS A 58 1.92 35.82 -17.38
C LYS A 58 2.94 35.65 -18.51
N LEU A 59 4.20 35.38 -18.16
CA LEU A 59 5.31 35.31 -19.11
C LEU A 59 5.33 33.95 -19.81
N TRP A 60 5.33 33.95 -21.15
CA TRP A 60 5.26 32.74 -21.96
C TRP A 60 6.42 31.77 -21.67
N PHE A 61 7.65 32.28 -21.58
CA PHE A 61 8.83 31.44 -21.35
C PHE A 61 8.78 30.75 -19.98
N ALA A 62 8.28 31.45 -18.96
CA ALA A 62 8.12 30.89 -17.63
C ALA A 62 7.01 29.82 -17.59
N ARG A 63 5.97 29.94 -18.44
CA ARG A 63 4.98 28.86 -18.61
C ARG A 63 5.60 27.61 -19.20
N VAL A 64 6.42 27.76 -20.24
CA VAL A 64 7.13 26.62 -20.84
C VAL A 64 8.03 25.96 -19.80
N LEU A 65 8.80 26.76 -19.04
CA LEU A 65 9.65 26.24 -17.98
C LEU A 65 8.86 25.44 -16.94
N VAL A 66 7.73 25.97 -16.45
CA VAL A 66 6.86 25.27 -15.50
C VAL A 66 6.33 23.96 -16.07
N LEU A 67 5.90 23.95 -17.33
CA LEU A 67 5.40 22.73 -17.99
C LEU A 67 6.50 21.69 -18.16
N VAL A 68 7.71 22.10 -18.53
CA VAL A 68 8.86 21.20 -18.66
C VAL A 68 9.24 20.62 -17.30
N VAL A 69 9.40 21.45 -16.28
CA VAL A 69 9.76 21.01 -14.92
C VAL A 69 8.67 20.12 -14.32
N GLY A 70 7.40 20.52 -14.44
CA GLY A 70 6.27 19.73 -13.95
C GLY A 70 6.12 18.40 -14.70
N GLY A 71 6.38 18.39 -16.01
CA GLY A 71 6.41 17.17 -16.81
C GLY A 71 7.53 16.21 -16.39
N ILE A 72 8.75 16.73 -16.18
CA ILE A 72 9.88 15.93 -15.68
C ILE A 72 9.57 15.37 -14.29
N ALA A 73 9.00 16.18 -13.39
CA ALA A 73 8.61 15.72 -12.06
C ALA A 73 7.54 14.61 -12.11
N ALA A 74 6.52 14.76 -12.97
CA ALA A 74 5.47 13.77 -13.13
C ALA A 74 5.99 12.44 -13.70
N VAL A 75 6.83 12.50 -14.75
CA VAL A 75 7.45 11.31 -15.36
C VAL A 75 8.41 10.65 -14.38
N GLY A 76 9.27 11.44 -13.73
CA GLY A 76 10.21 10.95 -12.72
C GLY A 76 9.48 10.21 -11.61
N TRP A 77 8.45 10.83 -11.01
CA TRP A 77 7.62 10.19 -10.00
C TRP A 77 6.94 8.92 -10.50
N GLY A 78 6.36 8.94 -11.70
CA GLY A 78 5.70 7.76 -12.28
C GLY A 78 6.65 6.57 -12.41
N ILE A 79 7.89 6.79 -12.84
CA ILE A 79 8.92 5.75 -12.93
C ILE A 79 9.28 5.24 -11.53
N THR A 80 9.58 6.13 -10.58
CA THR A 80 9.99 5.71 -9.22
C THR A 80 8.88 4.96 -8.49
N ALA A 81 7.63 5.42 -8.61
CA ALA A 81 6.48 4.78 -7.99
C ALA A 81 6.20 3.42 -8.63
N TRP A 82 6.28 3.32 -9.96
CA TRP A 82 6.13 2.05 -10.65
C TRP A 82 7.20 1.05 -10.22
N LEU A 83 8.48 1.44 -10.20
CA LEU A 83 9.57 0.58 -9.72
C LEU A 83 9.38 0.17 -8.26
N ALA A 84 8.96 1.08 -7.39
CA ALA A 84 8.74 0.77 -5.98
C ALA A 84 7.61 -0.26 -5.78
N ILE A 85 6.54 -0.17 -6.56
CA ILE A 85 5.40 -1.10 -6.49
C ILE A 85 5.76 -2.45 -7.11
N ASP A 86 6.49 -2.46 -8.23
CA ASP A 86 6.93 -3.67 -8.92
C ASP A 86 7.90 -4.50 -8.06
N LEU A 87 8.76 -3.82 -7.28
CA LEU A 87 9.64 -4.48 -6.32
C LEU A 87 8.91 -5.06 -5.09
N ASP A 88 7.70 -4.58 -4.80
CA ASP A 88 6.87 -5.04 -3.69
C ASP A 88 5.84 -6.10 -4.13
N GLU A 89 6.14 -6.81 -5.23
CA GLU A 89 5.22 -7.81 -5.78
C GLU A 89 4.81 -8.83 -4.70
N PRO A 90 3.49 -9.04 -4.51
CA PRO A 90 3.00 -9.97 -3.51
C PRO A 90 3.54 -11.36 -3.85
N GLY A 91 4.19 -11.96 -2.85
CA GLY A 91 4.76 -13.30 -2.95
C GLY A 91 3.79 -14.34 -3.52
N ALA A 92 4.33 -15.43 -4.07
CA ALA A 92 3.51 -16.49 -4.64
C ALA A 92 2.55 -17.07 -3.57
N VAL A 93 1.27 -17.25 -3.92
CA VAL A 93 0.30 -17.83 -2.99
C VAL A 93 0.55 -19.33 -2.88
N VAL A 94 0.98 -19.77 -1.69
CA VAL A 94 1.29 -21.17 -1.40
C VAL A 94 0.05 -21.89 -0.87
N SER A 95 -0.72 -21.23 -0.01
CA SER A 95 -1.97 -21.76 0.52
C SER A 95 -2.92 -20.65 0.93
N GLU A 96 -4.22 -20.96 0.87
CA GLU A 96 -5.30 -20.04 1.21
C GLU A 96 -6.37 -20.77 2.02
N VAL A 97 -6.80 -20.15 3.11
CA VAL A 97 -7.92 -20.61 3.93
C VAL A 97 -8.94 -19.48 4.01
N ALA A 98 -10.15 -19.72 3.53
CA ALA A 98 -11.23 -18.73 3.53
C ALA A 98 -12.21 -18.97 4.70
N SER A 99 -12.72 -17.88 5.28
CA SER A 99 -13.78 -17.88 6.28
C SER A 99 -14.65 -16.63 6.12
N GLY A 100 -15.82 -16.78 5.49
CA GLY A 100 -16.69 -15.64 5.16
C GLY A 100 -16.01 -14.67 4.19
N ASP A 101 -15.96 -13.38 4.55
CA ASP A 101 -15.33 -12.31 3.75
C ASP A 101 -13.82 -12.17 4.02
N GLN A 102 -13.25 -13.06 4.83
CA GLN A 102 -11.84 -13.06 5.22
C GLN A 102 -11.09 -14.26 4.66
N ARG A 103 -9.81 -14.06 4.35
CA ARG A 103 -8.91 -15.07 3.79
C ARG A 103 -7.54 -15.00 4.45
N LEU A 104 -7.10 -16.09 5.05
CA LEU A 104 -5.71 -16.26 5.47
C LEU A 104 -4.91 -16.78 4.27
N VAL A 105 -3.89 -16.04 3.88
CA VAL A 105 -3.07 -16.35 2.71
C VAL A 105 -1.62 -16.52 3.15
N VAL A 106 -1.04 -17.67 2.83
CA VAL A 106 0.39 -17.92 2.98
C VAL A 106 1.06 -17.51 1.67
N LEU A 107 1.94 -16.53 1.75
CA LEU A 107 2.70 -15.99 0.64
C LEU A 107 4.16 -16.41 0.79
N GLU A 108 4.78 -16.81 -0.31
CA GLU A 108 6.22 -17.05 -0.42
C GLU A 108 6.88 -15.79 -0.98
N GLY A 109 7.79 -15.17 -0.22
CA GLY A 109 8.42 -13.89 -0.56
C GLY A 109 8.98 -13.83 -1.98
N ALA A 110 8.95 -12.63 -2.58
CA ALA A 110 9.40 -12.40 -3.94
C ALA A 110 10.91 -12.65 -4.12
N ALA A 111 11.29 -13.11 -5.33
CA ALA A 111 12.64 -13.55 -5.69
C ALA A 111 13.76 -12.47 -5.61
N PHE A 112 13.43 -11.22 -5.26
CA PHE A 112 14.37 -10.11 -5.16
C PHE A 112 14.88 -9.82 -3.75
N THR A 113 14.27 -10.40 -2.71
CA THR A 113 14.91 -10.45 -1.38
C THR A 113 15.91 -11.59 -1.36
N ILE A 114 17.09 -11.34 -0.81
CA ILE A 114 18.24 -12.26 -0.81
C ILE A 114 17.91 -13.64 -0.19
N ASP A 115 16.79 -13.75 0.54
CA ASP A 115 16.14 -15.01 0.88
C ASP A 115 14.61 -14.89 0.78
N PRO A 116 13.89 -15.91 0.27
CA PRO A 116 12.43 -15.93 0.25
C PRO A 116 11.89 -16.13 1.67
N VAL A 117 11.21 -15.12 2.19
CA VAL A 117 10.56 -15.19 3.51
C VAL A 117 9.09 -15.60 3.32
N HIS A 118 8.68 -16.67 4.01
CA HIS A 118 7.25 -17.02 4.08
C HIS A 118 6.53 -15.99 4.96
N ARG A 119 5.40 -15.45 4.51
CA ARG A 119 4.54 -14.56 5.31
C ARG A 119 3.11 -15.05 5.29
N VAL A 120 2.43 -14.94 6.43
CA VAL A 120 0.98 -15.16 6.53
C VAL A 120 0.31 -13.81 6.65
N VAL A 121 -0.58 -13.51 5.71
CA VAL A 121 -1.39 -12.30 5.72
C VAL A 121 -2.86 -12.65 5.86
N LEU A 122 -3.59 -11.79 6.54
CA LEU A 122 -5.04 -11.80 6.57
C LEU A 122 -5.55 -10.80 5.55
N ARG A 123 -6.38 -11.26 4.61
CA ARG A 123 -7.07 -10.43 3.64
C ARG A 123 -8.55 -10.34 3.96
N ALA A 124 -9.14 -9.18 3.74
CA ALA A 124 -10.57 -8.98 3.87
C ALA A 124 -11.14 -8.12 2.74
N GLY A 125 -12.31 -8.51 2.24
CA GLY A 125 -12.97 -7.85 1.13
C GLY A 125 -12.38 -8.23 -0.24
N ASP A 126 -12.71 -7.41 -1.26
CA ASP A 126 -12.37 -7.64 -2.65
C ASP A 126 -12.08 -6.31 -3.39
N GLY A 127 -11.32 -6.41 -4.49
CA GLY A 127 -11.10 -5.31 -5.42
C GLY A 127 -10.12 -4.24 -4.90
N PRO A 128 -10.26 -2.96 -5.34
CA PRO A 128 -9.26 -1.93 -5.06
C PRO A 128 -9.20 -1.49 -3.58
N PHE A 129 -10.18 -1.90 -2.77
CA PHE A 129 -10.25 -1.61 -1.33
C PHE A 129 -10.07 -2.86 -0.48
N GLU A 130 -9.52 -3.94 -1.06
CA GLU A 130 -9.11 -5.11 -0.29
C GLU A 130 -8.10 -4.69 0.79
N GLN A 131 -8.34 -5.17 2.01
CA GLN A 131 -7.47 -4.94 3.16
C GLN A 131 -6.52 -6.13 3.30
N GLU A 132 -5.26 -5.89 3.67
CA GLU A 132 -4.24 -6.90 3.90
C GLU A 132 -3.42 -6.54 5.15
N SER A 133 -3.42 -7.42 6.14
CA SER A 133 -2.66 -7.24 7.39
C SER A 133 -1.72 -8.43 7.63
N PRO A 134 -0.47 -8.20 8.04
CA PRO A 134 0.44 -9.28 8.41
C PRO A 134 -0.01 -9.95 9.71
N VAL A 135 0.01 -11.28 9.73
CA VAL A 135 -0.27 -12.09 10.92
C VAL A 135 1.01 -12.70 11.46
N TRP A 136 1.82 -13.23 10.55
CA TRP A 136 3.09 -13.86 10.87
C TRP A 136 4.11 -13.62 9.75
N GLU A 137 5.35 -13.36 10.13
CA GLU A 137 6.48 -13.21 9.21
C GLU A 137 7.56 -14.24 9.55
N GLY A 138 7.96 -15.01 8.56
CA GLY A 138 9.02 -16.00 8.70
C GLY A 138 10.41 -15.39 8.77
N VAL A 139 11.41 -16.25 9.00
CA VAL A 139 12.81 -15.90 8.81
C VAL A 139 13.31 -16.46 7.47
N PRO A 140 14.31 -15.82 6.84
CA PRO A 140 15.01 -16.32 5.65
C PRO A 140 15.30 -17.83 5.61
N GLU A 141 15.77 -18.38 6.72
CA GLU A 141 16.18 -19.78 6.85
C GLU A 141 15.00 -20.73 7.20
N GLY A 142 13.80 -20.18 7.37
CA GLY A 142 12.62 -20.86 7.90
C GLY A 142 11.72 -21.44 6.80
N GLY A 143 11.21 -22.64 7.03
CA GLY A 143 10.23 -23.28 6.14
C GLY A 143 8.83 -22.66 6.23
N ALA A 144 7.98 -23.02 5.28
CA ALA A 144 6.56 -22.65 5.29
C ALA A 144 5.85 -23.07 6.58
N PRO A 145 4.85 -22.31 7.06
CA PRO A 145 4.02 -22.73 8.18
C PRO A 145 3.33 -24.07 7.87
N GLY A 146 3.30 -24.96 8.88
CA GLY A 146 2.68 -26.28 8.77
C GLY A 146 1.14 -26.25 8.76
N GLY A 147 0.54 -25.10 9.07
CA GLY A 147 -0.89 -24.87 8.92
C GLY A 147 -1.32 -23.47 9.39
N VAL A 148 -2.41 -22.97 8.82
CA VAL A 148 -3.08 -21.74 9.23
C VAL A 148 -4.57 -22.00 9.39
N ALA A 149 -5.21 -21.41 10.41
CA ALA A 149 -6.63 -21.62 10.68
C ALA A 149 -7.26 -20.42 11.39
N PHE A 150 -8.57 -20.24 11.20
CA PHE A 150 -9.35 -19.31 12.02
C PHE A 150 -9.80 -19.99 13.31
N ARG A 151 -9.63 -19.31 14.44
CA ARG A 151 -10.02 -19.78 15.76
C ARG A 151 -11.20 -18.94 16.27
N GLY A 152 -12.40 -19.25 15.80
CA GLY A 152 -13.59 -18.44 16.10
C GLY A 152 -13.72 -17.25 15.15
N ARG A 153 -14.27 -16.13 15.63
CA ARG A 153 -14.56 -14.96 14.78
C ARG A 153 -13.40 -13.96 14.67
N ASP A 154 -12.59 -13.84 15.73
CA ASP A 154 -11.66 -12.72 15.88
C ASP A 154 -10.23 -13.20 16.19
N GLU A 155 -9.93 -14.50 16.04
CA GLU A 155 -8.59 -15.04 16.27
C GLU A 155 -8.13 -15.87 15.07
N VAL A 156 -6.83 -15.79 14.79
CA VAL A 156 -6.15 -16.56 13.76
C VAL A 156 -4.99 -17.33 14.38
N GLU A 157 -4.82 -18.57 13.94
CA GLU A 157 -3.79 -19.49 14.39
C GLU A 157 -2.82 -19.78 13.24
N VAL A 158 -1.52 -19.62 13.50
CA VAL A 158 -0.43 -20.01 12.60
C VAL A 158 0.43 -21.05 13.31
N ARG A 159 0.64 -22.21 12.67
CA ARG A 159 1.45 -23.30 13.20
C ARG A 159 2.76 -23.40 12.45
N VAL A 160 3.87 -23.34 13.18
CA VAL A 160 5.23 -23.47 12.62
C VAL A 160 6.00 -24.50 13.45
N GLY A 161 6.35 -25.62 12.82
CA GLY A 161 6.92 -26.77 13.55
C GLY A 161 5.99 -27.23 14.67
N SER A 162 6.51 -27.24 15.91
CA SER A 162 5.73 -27.56 17.13
C SER A 162 5.08 -26.35 17.79
N CYS A 163 5.37 -25.13 17.32
CA CYS A 163 4.85 -23.91 17.92
C CYS A 163 3.50 -23.51 17.30
N VAL A 164 2.63 -22.96 18.15
CA VAL A 164 1.30 -22.45 17.77
C VAL A 164 1.23 -20.99 18.16
N PHE A 165 1.11 -20.12 17.17
CA PHE A 165 0.98 -18.68 17.34
C PHE A 165 -0.47 -18.29 17.14
N VAL A 166 -0.99 -17.49 18.08
CA VAL A 166 -2.38 -16.99 18.02
C VAL A 166 -2.32 -15.47 18.02
N SER A 167 -3.10 -14.86 17.13
CA SER A 167 -3.25 -13.41 17.02
C SER A 167 -4.72 -13.04 17.02
N ARG A 168 -5.06 -11.90 17.64
CA ARG A 168 -6.41 -11.32 17.59
C ARG A 168 -6.54 -10.37 16.41
N VAL A 169 -7.73 -10.31 15.84
CA VAL A 169 -8.07 -9.51 14.66
C VAL A 169 -9.19 -8.54 15.02
N GLU A 170 -8.99 -7.25 14.75
CA GLU A 170 -10.05 -6.27 14.87
C GLU A 170 -10.85 -6.16 13.57
N ALA A 171 -12.15 -6.48 13.63
CA ALA A 171 -13.01 -6.65 12.45
C ALA A 171 -13.20 -5.38 11.58
N GLY A 172 -12.87 -4.19 12.09
CA GLY A 172 -13.07 -2.91 11.38
C GLY A 172 -11.84 -2.38 10.65
N THR A 173 -10.66 -2.50 11.27
CA THR A 173 -9.37 -1.97 10.77
C THR A 173 -8.45 -3.07 10.25
N LEU A 174 -8.87 -4.33 10.42
CA LEU A 174 -8.07 -5.53 10.21
C LEU A 174 -6.76 -5.53 11.01
N LEU A 175 -6.71 -4.79 12.12
CA LEU A 175 -5.53 -4.74 12.97
C LEU A 175 -5.30 -6.10 13.61
N VAL A 176 -4.08 -6.63 13.45
CA VAL A 176 -3.68 -7.92 14.02
C VAL A 176 -2.74 -7.68 15.20
N ASP A 177 -3.05 -8.27 16.36
CA ASP A 177 -2.24 -8.15 17.58
C ASP A 177 -2.11 -9.49 18.34
N PRO A 178 -0.88 -10.00 18.57
CA PRO A 178 0.40 -9.50 18.05
C PRO A 178 0.67 -10.01 16.63
N VAL A 179 1.47 -9.27 15.86
CA VAL A 179 2.12 -9.78 14.65
C VAL A 179 3.37 -10.54 15.09
N HIS A 180 3.40 -11.84 14.82
CA HIS A 180 4.50 -12.70 15.25
C HIS A 180 5.64 -12.67 14.22
N GLN A 181 6.86 -12.40 14.67
CA GLN A 181 8.06 -12.42 13.83
C GLN A 181 8.96 -13.59 14.19
N GLY A 182 9.33 -14.35 13.16
CA GLY A 182 10.20 -15.51 13.24
C GLY A 182 9.57 -16.72 13.91
N ALA A 183 10.19 -17.88 13.67
CA ALA A 183 9.94 -19.10 14.44
C ALA A 183 11.11 -20.07 14.23
N THR A 184 12.13 -19.95 15.08
CA THR A 184 12.81 -21.16 15.58
C THR A 184 12.20 -21.43 16.94
N CYS A 185 11.41 -22.50 17.03
CA CYS A 185 11.47 -23.32 18.24
C CYS A 185 12.87 -23.99 18.23
#